data_AF-A0A2M8EPF0-F1
#
_entry.id   AF-A0A2M8EPF0-F1
#
_cell.length_a   1.000
_cell.length_b   1.000
_cell.length_c   1.000
_cell.angle_alpha   90.00
_cell.angle_beta   90.00
_cell.angle_gamma   90.00
#
_symmetry.space_group_name_H-M   'P 1'
#
loop_
_entity.id
_entity.type
_entity.pdbx_description
1 polymer ?
#
loop_
_entity_poly.entity_id
_entity_poly.type
_entity_poly.pdbx_seq_one_letter_code
_entity_poly.pdbx_strand_id
1 'polypeptide(L)'
;MKTNHLRPKSRGAKLFKELVDDLDLFFTFGNKPRAVLKYGFDGYKKIRDAKEKAYRKQALIQLAAKKFISVKKKSEKYYISLTKIGADEYLRLQLQNLDLLPNGYVCMVVFDIPETERNLRQAIRTLLKEVGFMQTQRSVWISPFDAGELLSKLFQSKTKKSWIKCYTALSHNLRDK
;
A
#
# COMPACT_ATOMS: atom_id res chain seq x y z
N MET A 1 -21.06 -14.30 -7.24
CA MET A 1 -20.78 -13.01 -6.55
C MET A 1 -19.95 -12.12 -7.46
N LYS A 2 -20.36 -10.88 -7.77
CA LYS A 2 -19.52 -9.95 -8.53
C LYS A 2 -18.31 -9.58 -7.66
N THR A 3 -17.11 -10.01 -8.05
CA THR A 3 -15.87 -9.69 -7.34
C THR A 3 -15.69 -8.17 -7.27
N ASN A 4 -15.61 -7.60 -6.07
CA ASN A 4 -15.53 -6.15 -5.89
C ASN A 4 -14.17 -5.54 -6.29
N HIS A 5 -13.21 -6.39 -6.65
CA HIS A 5 -11.85 -6.05 -7.04
C HIS A 5 -11.75 -5.15 -8.28
N LEU A 6 -10.69 -4.35 -8.35
CA LEU A 6 -10.23 -3.65 -9.54
C LEU A 6 -9.52 -4.62 -10.48
N ARG A 7 -9.74 -4.44 -11.78
CA ARG A 7 -8.95 -5.17 -12.78
C ARG A 7 -7.53 -4.58 -12.80
N PRO A 8 -6.46 -5.38 -12.69
CA PRO A 8 -5.09 -4.87 -12.48
C PRO A 8 -4.62 -3.84 -13.52
N LYS A 9 -4.94 -4.07 -14.80
CA LYS A 9 -4.53 -3.18 -15.90
C LYS A 9 -5.56 -2.07 -16.20
N SER A 10 -6.64 -1.97 -15.42
CA SER A 10 -7.66 -0.94 -15.63
C SER A 10 -7.12 0.43 -15.29
N ARG A 11 -7.64 1.46 -15.97
CA ARG A 11 -7.31 2.84 -15.66
C ARG A 11 -7.72 3.22 -14.22
N GLY A 12 -8.77 2.60 -13.67
CA GLY A 12 -9.17 2.77 -12.28
C GLY A 12 -8.13 2.24 -11.28
N ALA A 13 -7.50 1.10 -11.58
CA ALA A 13 -6.37 0.59 -10.79
C ALA A 13 -5.14 1.50 -10.88
N LYS A 14 -4.86 2.08 -12.06
CA LYS A 14 -3.77 3.05 -12.23
C LYS A 14 -3.98 4.31 -11.38
N LEU A 15 -5.17 4.92 -11.46
CA LEU A 15 -5.50 6.09 -10.65
C LEU A 15 -5.50 5.75 -9.15
N PHE A 16 -5.99 4.56 -8.79
CA PHE A 16 -5.96 4.13 -7.40
C PHE A 16 -4.53 3.99 -6.87
N LYS A 17 -3.62 3.41 -7.66
CA LYS A 17 -2.20 3.35 -7.33
C LYS A 17 -1.59 4.75 -7.19
N GLU A 18 -1.82 5.64 -8.16
CA GLU A 18 -1.37 7.04 -8.10
C GLU A 18 -1.82 7.74 -6.81
N LEU A 19 -3.11 7.65 -6.48
CA LEU A 19 -3.67 8.25 -5.26
C LEU A 19 -3.07 7.67 -3.99
N VAL A 20 -2.79 6.37 -3.98
CA VAL A 20 -2.31 5.65 -2.81
C VAL A 20 -0.80 5.82 -2.61
N ASP A 21 -0.01 5.89 -3.69
CA ASP A 21 1.42 6.17 -3.62
C ASP A 21 1.67 7.62 -3.11
N ASP A 22 0.74 8.55 -3.39
CA ASP A 22 0.72 9.91 -2.83
C ASP A 22 0.22 9.98 -1.37
N LEU A 23 -0.44 8.91 -0.89
CA LEU A 23 -0.84 8.76 0.51
C LEU A 23 0.27 8.05 1.26
N ASP A 24 0.73 8.61 2.39
CA ASP A 24 1.62 7.87 3.27
C ASP A 24 0.84 6.66 3.86
N LEU A 25 0.95 5.49 3.22
CA LEU A 25 0.21 4.26 3.54
C LEU A 25 0.28 3.95 5.04
N PHE A 26 1.43 4.29 5.61
CA PHE A 26 1.82 4.16 6.99
C PHE A 26 0.90 4.88 8.01
N PHE A 27 0.37 6.06 7.67
CA PHE A 27 -0.60 6.76 8.54
C PHE A 27 -1.92 6.01 8.64
N THR A 28 -2.28 5.23 7.61
CA THR A 28 -3.53 4.46 7.55
C THR A 28 -3.49 3.24 8.48
N PHE A 29 -2.31 2.62 8.60
CA PHE A 29 -2.07 1.43 9.40
C PHE A 29 -1.82 1.72 10.90
N GLY A 30 -1.34 2.92 11.25
CA GLY A 30 -0.83 3.26 12.59
C GLY A 30 -1.76 3.98 13.58
N ASN A 31 -3.09 3.87 13.49
CA ASN A 31 -4.04 4.45 14.45
C ASN A 31 -4.41 5.96 14.35
N LYS A 32 -4.39 6.59 13.17
CA LYS A 32 -5.28 7.74 12.87
C LYS A 32 -5.67 7.72 11.37
N PRO A 33 -6.93 7.41 10.99
CA PRO A 33 -7.36 7.20 9.60
C PRO A 33 -7.50 8.51 8.81
N ARG A 34 -6.55 9.43 8.94
CA ARG A 34 -6.54 10.72 8.26
C ARG A 34 -5.20 10.91 7.56
N ALA A 35 -4.89 10.02 6.62
CA ALA A 35 -4.12 10.46 5.47
C ALA A 35 -5.04 11.42 4.71
N VAL A 36 -4.82 12.72 4.92
CA VAL A 36 -5.52 13.78 4.21
C VAL A 36 -4.77 13.99 2.91
N LEU A 37 -5.32 13.50 1.79
CA LEU A 37 -4.89 14.03 0.51
C LEU A 37 -5.32 15.51 0.47
N LYS A 38 -4.40 16.42 0.77
CA LYS A 38 -4.59 17.88 0.64
C LYS A 38 -4.75 18.29 -0.83
N TYR A 39 -4.52 17.36 -1.77
CA TYR A 39 -4.92 17.44 -3.17
C TYR A 39 -6.44 17.30 -3.33
N GLY A 40 -7.18 18.14 -2.61
CA GLY A 40 -8.56 18.39 -2.94
C GLY A 40 -8.59 19.15 -4.25
N PHE A 41 -8.97 18.51 -5.35
CA PHE A 41 -9.42 19.16 -6.59
C PHE A 41 -8.51 20.22 -7.27
N ASP A 42 -7.39 20.67 -6.70
CA ASP A 42 -6.51 21.68 -7.30
C ASP A 42 -5.53 21.04 -8.29
N GLY A 43 -5.18 19.76 -8.13
CA GLY A 43 -4.54 18.98 -9.20
C GLY A 43 -5.47 18.83 -10.42
N TYR A 44 -6.79 18.85 -10.19
CA TYR A 44 -7.83 18.85 -11.23
C TYR A 44 -7.84 20.16 -12.05
N LYS A 45 -7.17 21.23 -11.59
CA LYS A 45 -6.96 22.47 -12.34
C LYS A 45 -5.78 22.42 -13.31
N LYS A 46 -4.84 21.47 -13.18
CA LYS A 46 -3.67 21.33 -14.09
C LYS A 46 -3.91 20.41 -15.29
N ILE A 47 -5.07 19.74 -15.36
CA ILE A 47 -5.44 18.90 -16.50
C ILE A 47 -6.08 19.78 -17.56
N ARG A 48 -5.35 20.01 -18.66
CA ARG A 48 -5.81 20.80 -19.81
C ARG A 48 -6.94 20.12 -20.61
N ASP A 49 -7.04 18.79 -20.55
CA ASP A 49 -8.02 18.00 -21.31
C ASP A 49 -9.31 17.72 -20.49
N ALA A 50 -10.45 18.21 -20.99
CA ALA A 50 -11.77 18.00 -20.39
C ALA A 50 -12.15 16.52 -20.26
N LYS A 51 -11.67 15.66 -21.17
CA LYS A 51 -11.95 14.22 -21.18
C LYS A 51 -11.24 13.50 -20.05
N GLU A 52 -9.96 13.81 -19.85
CA GLU A 52 -9.14 13.25 -18.77
C GLU A 52 -9.67 13.68 -17.39
N LYS A 53 -10.11 14.93 -17.29
CA LYS A 53 -10.78 15.48 -16.12
C LYS A 53 -12.04 14.67 -15.78
N ALA A 54 -13.00 14.59 -16.71
CA ALA A 54 -14.24 13.84 -16.51
C ALA A 54 -13.99 12.37 -16.11
N TYR A 55 -13.00 11.74 -16.74
CA TYR A 55 -12.58 10.38 -16.43
C TYR A 55 -12.09 10.22 -14.98
N ARG A 56 -11.16 11.06 -14.52
CA ARG A 56 -10.62 10.98 -13.14
C ARG A 56 -11.72 11.15 -12.09
N LYS A 57 -12.67 12.07 -12.31
CA LYS A 57 -13.83 12.22 -11.41
C LYS A 57 -14.69 10.98 -11.39
N GLN A 58 -14.98 10.37 -12.54
CA GLN A 58 -15.76 9.14 -12.58
C GLN A 58 -15.05 7.98 -11.88
N ALA A 59 -13.73 7.85 -12.04
CA ALA A 59 -12.94 6.85 -11.35
C ALA A 59 -12.94 7.06 -9.83
N LEU A 60 -12.81 8.30 -9.34
CA LEU A 60 -12.94 8.62 -7.91
C LEU A 60 -14.32 8.24 -7.35
N ILE A 61 -15.40 8.53 -8.09
CA ILE A 61 -16.76 8.13 -7.71
C ILE A 61 -16.86 6.61 -7.60
N GLN A 62 -16.29 5.86 -8.56
CA GLN A 62 -16.29 4.40 -8.52
C GLN A 62 -15.49 3.83 -7.35
N LEU A 63 -14.30 4.38 -7.09
CA LEU A 63 -13.47 3.96 -5.95
C LEU A 63 -14.18 4.21 -4.62
N ALA A 64 -14.88 5.34 -4.48
CA ALA A 64 -15.69 5.65 -3.31
C ALA A 64 -16.90 4.73 -3.18
N ALA A 65 -17.61 4.45 -4.29
CA ALA A 65 -18.74 3.52 -4.31
C ALA A 65 -18.33 2.10 -3.92
N LYS A 66 -17.13 1.67 -4.32
CA LYS A 66 -16.52 0.40 -3.91
C LYS A 66 -15.96 0.42 -2.48
N LYS A 67 -16.04 1.55 -1.78
CA LYS A 67 -15.49 1.79 -0.44
C LYS A 67 -13.98 1.65 -0.35
N PHE A 68 -13.23 1.73 -1.45
CA PHE A 68 -11.77 1.74 -1.40
C PHE A 68 -11.22 3.07 -0.88
N ILE A 69 -11.93 4.16 -1.15
CA ILE A 69 -11.63 5.48 -0.60
C ILE A 69 -12.84 6.05 0.12
N SER A 70 -12.60 6.92 1.09
CA SER A 70 -13.60 7.81 1.68
C SER A 70 -13.33 9.22 1.21
N VAL A 71 -14.38 9.93 0.78
CA VAL A 71 -14.32 11.34 0.40
C VAL A 71 -15.14 12.14 1.39
N LYS A 72 -14.53 13.08 2.09
CA LYS A 72 -15.21 13.99 3.03
C LYS A 72 -15.05 15.43 2.55
N LYS A 73 -16.15 16.17 2.47
CA LYS A 73 -16.09 17.63 2.27
C LYS A 73 -15.97 18.28 3.64
N LYS A 74 -14.97 19.12 3.85
CA LYS A 74 -14.87 19.98 5.04
C LYS A 74 -14.54 21.39 4.55
N SER A 75 -15.47 22.32 4.77
CA SER A 75 -15.44 23.66 4.17
C SER A 75 -15.39 23.56 2.63
N GLU A 76 -14.57 24.39 1.96
CA GLU A 76 -14.38 24.39 0.50
C GLU A 76 -13.39 23.31 0.00
N LYS A 77 -13.04 22.32 0.82
CA LYS A 77 -12.01 21.32 0.48
C LYS A 77 -12.55 19.89 0.59
N TYR A 78 -12.11 19.05 -0.35
CA TYR A 78 -12.34 17.62 -0.34
C TYR A 78 -11.13 16.90 0.28
N TYR A 79 -11.41 15.94 1.14
CA TYR A 79 -10.46 15.11 1.86
C TYR A 79 -10.68 13.68 1.42
N ILE A 80 -9.71 13.11 0.72
CA ILE A 80 -9.71 11.70 0.31
C ILE A 80 -8.84 10.93 1.28
N SER A 81 -9.34 9.79 1.76
CA SER A 81 -8.60 8.89 2.65
C SER A 81 -8.79 7.44 2.19
N LEU A 82 -7.72 6.65 2.25
CA LEU A 82 -7.75 5.21 1.99
C LEU A 82 -8.52 4.51 3.12
N THR A 83 -9.44 3.59 2.77
CA THR A 83 -10.12 2.74 3.76
C THR A 83 -9.32 1.46 3.99
N LYS A 84 -9.69 0.66 5.00
CA LYS A 84 -9.11 -0.68 5.19
C LYS A 84 -9.29 -1.57 3.95
N ILE A 85 -10.51 -1.63 3.41
CA ILE A 85 -10.83 -2.41 2.20
C ILE A 85 -10.00 -1.91 1.00
N GLY A 86 -9.78 -0.58 0.90
CA GLY A 86 -8.91 -0.02 -0.12
C GLY A 86 -7.45 -0.41 0.05
N ALA A 87 -6.94 -0.44 1.29
CA ALA A 87 -5.59 -0.90 1.57
C ALA A 87 -5.42 -2.37 1.16
N ASP A 88 -6.36 -3.25 1.53
CA ASP A 88 -6.34 -4.66 1.15
C ASP A 88 -6.35 -4.82 -0.38
N GLU A 89 -7.19 -4.04 -1.07
CA GLU A 89 -7.27 -4.06 -2.54
C GLU A 89 -6.00 -3.54 -3.21
N TYR A 90 -5.40 -2.49 -2.68
CA TYR A 90 -4.15 -1.96 -3.18
C TYR A 90 -3.04 -3.00 -3.05
N LEU A 91 -2.94 -3.65 -1.89
CA LEU A 91 -1.96 -4.71 -1.66
C LEU A 91 -2.18 -5.85 -2.62
N ARG A 92 -3.41 -6.34 -2.77
CA ARG A 92 -3.75 -7.38 -3.76
C ARG A 92 -3.26 -7.03 -5.16
N LEU A 93 -3.42 -5.77 -5.59
CA LEU A 93 -2.95 -5.30 -6.89
C LEU A 93 -1.42 -5.30 -7.01
N GLN A 94 -0.70 -4.99 -5.94
CA GLN A 94 0.77 -5.06 -5.95
C GLN A 94 1.27 -6.50 -5.93
N LEU A 95 0.66 -7.37 -5.13
CA LEU A 95 1.07 -8.78 -5.00
C LEU A 95 0.87 -9.60 -6.27
N GLN A 96 -0.17 -9.30 -7.05
CA GLN A 96 -0.46 -10.02 -8.29
C GLN A 96 0.66 -9.92 -9.35
N ASN A 97 1.62 -9.01 -9.18
CA ASN A 97 2.72 -8.83 -10.11
C ASN A 97 4.08 -9.08 -9.45
N LEU A 98 4.12 -9.72 -8.28
CA LEU A 98 5.39 -10.08 -7.67
C LEU A 98 5.91 -11.38 -8.27
N ASP A 99 7.13 -11.32 -8.79
CA ASP A 99 7.86 -12.50 -9.23
C ASP A 99 8.41 -13.28 -8.03
N LEU A 100 8.71 -14.56 -8.25
CA LEU A 100 9.50 -15.33 -7.30
C LEU A 100 10.97 -14.93 -7.42
N LEU A 101 11.64 -14.83 -6.28
CA LEU A 101 13.09 -14.72 -6.25
C LEU A 101 13.75 -16.00 -6.77
N PRO A 102 14.99 -15.91 -7.28
CA PRO A 102 15.76 -17.08 -7.68
C PRO A 102 15.89 -18.11 -6.56
N ASN A 103 16.08 -19.37 -6.95
CA ASN A 103 16.25 -20.48 -6.03
C ASN A 103 17.32 -20.18 -4.97
N GLY A 104 16.99 -20.40 -3.70
CA GLY A 104 17.90 -20.15 -2.58
C GLY A 104 17.94 -18.70 -2.11
N TYR A 105 17.10 -17.80 -2.66
CA TYR A 105 16.97 -16.42 -2.18
C TYR A 105 15.60 -16.15 -1.58
N VAL A 106 15.56 -15.24 -0.61
CA VAL A 106 14.33 -14.74 0.01
C VAL A 106 14.37 -13.23 0.17
N CYS A 107 13.21 -12.59 0.07
CA CYS A 107 13.02 -11.22 0.48
C CYS A 107 12.87 -11.23 2.00
N MET A 108 13.77 -10.54 2.69
CA MET A 108 13.78 -10.41 4.14
C MET A 108 13.42 -8.99 4.55
N VAL A 109 12.48 -8.87 5.48
CA VAL A 109 12.09 -7.60 6.09
C VAL A 109 12.48 -7.65 7.56
N VAL A 110 13.28 -6.68 7.97
CA VAL A 110 13.71 -6.50 9.37
C VAL A 110 13.23 -5.13 9.83
N PHE A 111 12.68 -5.06 11.03
CA PHE A 111 12.32 -3.77 11.61
C PHE A 111 12.68 -3.61 13.08
N ASP A 112 13.05 -2.39 13.45
CA ASP A 112 13.28 -1.96 14.83
C ASP A 112 12.41 -0.75 15.14
N ILE A 113 11.16 -1.05 15.50
CA ILE A 113 10.12 -0.04 15.74
C ILE A 113 9.98 0.15 17.25
N PRO A 114 10.15 1.37 17.79
CA PRO A 114 10.03 1.67 19.20
C PRO A 114 8.70 1.21 19.82
N GLU A 115 8.70 0.89 21.12
CA GLU A 115 7.48 0.44 21.82
C GLU A 115 6.38 1.50 21.83
N THR A 116 6.75 2.78 21.84
CA THR A 116 5.82 3.91 21.69
C THR A 116 5.00 3.83 20.40
N GLU A 117 5.49 3.11 19.39
CA GLU A 117 4.85 2.90 18.09
C GLU A 117 4.27 1.47 17.96
N ARG A 118 3.79 0.86 19.06
CA ARG A 118 3.26 -0.52 19.07
C ARG A 118 2.21 -0.80 17.98
N ASN A 119 1.34 0.18 17.71
CA ASN A 119 0.24 0.03 16.75
C ASN A 119 0.79 -0.14 15.34
N LEU A 120 1.83 0.62 15.02
CA LEU A 120 2.51 0.54 13.75
C LEU A 120 3.17 -0.84 13.58
N ARG A 121 3.87 -1.30 14.62
CA ARG A 121 4.51 -2.62 14.61
C ARG A 121 3.50 -3.73 14.32
N GLN A 122 2.33 -3.67 14.97
CA GLN A 122 1.26 -4.65 14.75
C GLN A 122 0.71 -4.58 13.32
N ALA A 123 0.56 -3.38 12.78
CA ALA A 123 0.03 -3.21 11.44
C ALA A 123 1.00 -3.70 10.37
N ILE A 124 2.31 -3.50 10.53
CA ILE A 124 3.33 -4.07 9.63
C ILE A 124 3.33 -5.60 9.69
N ARG A 125 3.22 -6.20 10.88
CA ARG A 125 3.11 -7.66 11.00
C ARG A 125 1.87 -8.20 10.30
N THR A 126 0.74 -7.51 10.44
CA THR A 126 -0.52 -7.89 9.79
C THR A 126 -0.36 -7.83 8.27
N LEU A 127 0.19 -6.72 7.76
CA LEU A 127 0.51 -6.52 6.36
C LEU A 127 1.42 -7.62 5.81
N LEU A 128 2.57 -7.88 6.46
CA LEU A 128 3.54 -8.88 6.02
C LEU A 128 2.90 -10.28 5.96
N LYS A 129 2.07 -10.63 6.94
CA LYS A 129 1.33 -11.90 6.93
C LYS A 129 0.34 -11.98 5.77
N GLU A 130 -0.41 -10.91 5.51
CA GLU A 130 -1.39 -10.83 4.41
C GLU A 130 -0.72 -10.93 3.04
N VAL A 131 0.50 -10.39 2.92
CA VAL A 131 1.29 -10.43 1.67
C VAL A 131 2.14 -11.69 1.49
N GLY A 132 1.96 -12.72 2.34
CA GLY A 132 2.63 -14.00 2.17
C GLY A 132 4.07 -14.05 2.71
N PHE A 133 4.41 -13.19 3.67
CA PHE A 133 5.65 -13.33 4.43
C PHE A 133 5.42 -14.24 5.64
N MET A 134 6.43 -15.06 5.92
CA MET A 134 6.52 -15.91 7.10
C MET A 134 7.39 -15.21 8.16
N GLN A 135 6.93 -15.27 9.40
CA GLN A 135 7.67 -14.72 10.53
C GLN A 135 8.77 -15.70 10.97
N THR A 136 10.02 -15.26 10.98
CA THR A 136 11.15 -16.07 11.48
C THR A 136 11.57 -15.67 12.89
N GLN A 137 11.46 -14.38 13.23
CA GLN A 137 11.65 -13.85 14.57
C GLN A 137 10.65 -12.71 14.85
N ARG A 138 10.68 -12.14 16.06
CA ARG A 138 9.75 -11.08 16.48
C ARG A 138 9.68 -9.95 15.45
N SER A 139 10.80 -9.51 14.91
CA SER A 139 10.85 -8.42 13.91
C SER A 139 11.54 -8.79 12.61
N VAL A 140 11.61 -10.09 12.29
CA VAL A 140 12.23 -10.62 11.06
C VAL A 140 11.21 -11.48 10.32
N TRP A 141 11.02 -11.17 9.04
CA TRP A 141 10.05 -11.80 8.17
C TRP A 141 10.69 -12.12 6.84
N ILE A 142 10.33 -13.26 6.23
CA ILE A 142 10.87 -13.69 4.93
C ILE A 142 9.77 -14.12 3.97
N SER A 143 10.01 -13.98 2.68
CA SER A 143 9.12 -14.46 1.62
C SER A 143 9.92 -14.89 0.39
N PRO A 144 9.47 -15.90 -0.39
CA PRO A 144 10.08 -16.23 -1.67
C PRO A 144 9.73 -15.21 -2.77
N PHE A 145 8.80 -14.27 -2.54
CA PHE A 145 8.43 -13.24 -3.51
C PHE A 145 9.42 -12.07 -3.50
N ASP A 146 9.71 -11.52 -4.68
CA ASP A 146 10.54 -10.32 -4.85
C ASP A 146 9.77 -9.04 -4.51
N ALA A 147 9.43 -8.89 -3.23
CA ALA A 147 8.69 -7.73 -2.73
C ALA A 147 9.59 -6.61 -2.21
N GLY A 148 10.92 -6.76 -2.30
CA GLY A 148 11.87 -5.90 -1.58
C GLY A 148 11.77 -4.43 -2.00
N GLU A 149 11.71 -4.16 -3.30
CA GLU A 149 11.58 -2.81 -3.83
C GLU A 149 10.19 -2.20 -3.52
N LEU A 150 9.13 -3.01 -3.68
CA LEU A 150 7.76 -2.60 -3.37
C LEU A 150 7.65 -2.17 -1.91
N LEU A 151 8.08 -3.03 -0.99
CA LEU A 151 8.01 -2.77 0.45
C LEU A 151 8.92 -1.60 0.83
N SER A 152 10.11 -1.51 0.24
CA SER A 152 10.98 -0.36 0.43
C SER A 152 10.25 0.93 0.06
N LYS A 153 9.63 1.01 -1.13
CA LYS A 153 8.85 2.18 -1.55
C LYS A 153 7.70 2.51 -0.58
N LEU A 154 6.98 1.48 -0.12
CA LEU A 154 5.89 1.64 0.86
C LEU A 154 6.36 2.18 2.23
N PHE A 155 7.58 1.85 2.63
CA PHE A 155 8.16 2.28 3.91
C PHE A 155 8.97 3.59 3.81
N GLN A 156 9.14 4.15 2.62
CA GLN A 156 9.91 5.39 2.37
C GLN A 156 9.18 6.69 2.76
N SER A 157 8.64 6.75 3.97
CA SER A 157 8.22 8.02 4.59
C SER A 157 9.45 8.77 5.13
N LYS A 158 9.53 10.09 4.90
CA LYS A 158 10.68 10.96 5.29
C LYS A 158 11.01 10.92 6.79
N THR A 159 10.09 10.49 7.65
CA THR A 159 10.26 10.48 9.11
C THR A 159 10.65 9.11 9.68
N LYS A 160 10.54 8.01 8.91
CA LYS A 160 10.60 6.64 9.46
C LYS A 160 11.49 5.65 8.69
N LYS A 161 12.25 6.15 7.70
CA LYS A 161 13.23 5.39 6.89
C LYS A 161 14.25 4.56 7.72
N SER A 162 14.48 4.87 8.99
CA SER A 162 15.47 4.16 9.82
C SER A 162 14.97 2.85 10.43
N TRP A 163 13.66 2.66 10.61
CA TRP A 163 13.14 1.53 11.40
C TRP A 163 12.89 0.26 10.60
N ILE A 164 12.78 0.34 9.27
CA ILE A 164 12.43 -0.83 8.45
C ILE A 164 13.47 -0.96 7.35
N LYS A 165 14.04 -2.15 7.22
CA LYS A 165 15.03 -2.49 6.22
C LYS A 165 14.59 -3.74 5.47
N CYS A 166 14.72 -3.69 4.16
CA CYS A 166 14.42 -4.81 3.27
C CYS A 166 15.73 -5.28 2.63
N TYR A 167 15.90 -6.60 2.55
CA TYR A 167 17.09 -7.24 1.98
C TYR A 167 16.69 -8.42 1.10
N THR A 168 17.56 -8.77 0.16
CA THR A 168 17.54 -10.07 -0.48
C THR A 168 18.60 -10.93 0.20
N ALA A 169 18.22 -12.07 0.77
CA ALA A 169 19.10 -12.92 1.55
C ALA A 169 19.14 -14.34 0.99
N LEU A 170 20.29 -15.00 1.10
CA LEU A 170 20.42 -16.44 0.84
C LEU A 170 19.68 -17.22 1.94
N SER A 171 18.84 -18.15 1.53
CA SER A 171 18.14 -19.09 2.40
C SER A 171 18.67 -20.49 2.13
N HIS A 172 19.31 -21.09 3.13
CA HIS A 172 19.86 -22.45 3.00
C HIS A 172 18.81 -23.54 3.28
N ASN A 173 17.61 -23.21 3.80
CA ASN A 173 16.72 -24.19 4.45
C ASN A 173 15.25 -24.22 3.96
N LEU A 174 14.89 -23.58 2.83
CA LEU A 174 13.47 -23.56 2.38
C LEU A 174 13.07 -24.69 1.42
N ARG A 175 13.89 -25.74 1.25
CA ARG A 175 13.65 -26.82 0.28
C ARG A 175 13.65 -28.25 0.82
N ASP A 176 13.68 -28.44 2.13
CA ASP A 176 13.58 -29.78 2.72
C ASP A 176 12.21 -29.98 3.38
N LYS A 177 11.13 -29.87 2.60
CA LYS A 177 9.82 -30.46 2.90
C LYS A 177 9.03 -30.74 1.63
#